data_AF-A0A7J9S223-F1
#
_entry.id   AF-A0A7J9S223-F1
#
_cell.length_a   1.000
_cell.length_b   1.000
_cell.length_c   1.000
_cell.angle_alpha   90.00
_cell.angle_beta   90.00
_cell.angle_gamma   90.00
#
_symmetry.space_group_name_H-M   'P 1'
#
loop_
_entity.id
_entity.type
_entity.pdbx_description
1 polymer ?
#
loop_
_entity_poly.entity_id
_entity_poly.type
_entity_poly.pdbx_seq_one_letter_code
_entity_poly.pdbx_strand_id
1 'polypeptide(L)'
;MKIIQEIPERNIIKLIPENLDDLWHLSHIIQPYNAIYAVTERRTEDKGDKLRADRGTKRRVFLGIKAEKINFHEDFNRLRVSGKIIHAPDDIPIGSYHTIDIEPLLQVSVQKNWKKWDIERLKEAEDSSKKPKVVVVIMDDSEADIFLVREFGIKELASIKSGVSKKLDYKQNEQAKFSYYSDIINSISEFEGKILFAGPGFGRNNIQNYISEKYKSLAPNVVVESANHTGKSGLSEILKSGIIDKIYGEARISKETQVVEKLLEEISKKGLAAYGLESVNNAMNFSAIDTLLLTDEYLRRNRRSVENLMNSVENINGNIIIVSTEHDAGKQLKALGGISALLRFPIE
;
A
#
# COMPACT_ATOMS: atom_id res chain seq x y z
N MET A 1 -9.18 -3.10 -7.05
CA MET A 1 -9.99 -4.22 -6.56
C MET A 1 -11.38 -3.98 -7.04
N LYS A 2 -12.03 -5.03 -7.49
CA LYS A 2 -13.40 -4.98 -7.96
C LYS A 2 -14.30 -5.78 -7.04
N ILE A 3 -15.29 -5.14 -6.43
CA ILE A 3 -16.32 -5.85 -5.68
C ILE A 3 -17.33 -6.41 -6.69
N ILE A 4 -17.48 -7.74 -6.72
CA ILE A 4 -18.41 -8.41 -7.66
C ILE A 4 -19.81 -8.47 -7.06
N GLN A 5 -19.88 -8.92 -5.81
CA GLN A 5 -21.16 -9.24 -5.18
C GLN A 5 -21.02 -9.21 -3.66
N GLU A 6 -21.94 -8.51 -3.02
CA GLU A 6 -22.16 -8.58 -1.57
C GLU A 6 -23.35 -9.49 -1.30
N ILE A 7 -23.19 -10.44 -0.35
CA ILE A 7 -24.23 -11.36 0.09
C ILE A 7 -24.40 -11.16 1.61
N PRO A 8 -25.21 -10.16 2.02
CA PRO A 8 -25.34 -9.77 3.42
C PRO A 8 -25.85 -10.91 4.30
N GLU A 9 -26.74 -11.78 3.82
CA GLU A 9 -27.34 -12.84 4.66
C GLU A 9 -26.31 -13.85 5.16
N ARG A 10 -25.20 -14.00 4.44
CA ARG A 10 -24.11 -14.92 4.79
C ARG A 10 -22.85 -14.20 5.27
N ASN A 11 -22.87 -12.86 5.31
CA ASN A 11 -21.70 -12.02 5.51
C ASN A 11 -20.55 -12.33 4.54
N ILE A 12 -20.88 -12.59 3.26
CA ILE A 12 -19.89 -12.92 2.22
C ILE A 12 -19.75 -11.74 1.26
N ILE A 13 -18.50 -11.33 1.00
CA ILE A 13 -18.17 -10.40 -0.08
C ILE A 13 -17.31 -11.14 -1.10
N LYS A 14 -17.72 -11.10 -2.37
CA LYS A 14 -16.97 -11.61 -3.51
C LYS A 14 -16.25 -10.47 -4.20
N LEU A 15 -14.95 -10.63 -4.42
CA LEU A 15 -14.09 -9.60 -4.97
C LEU A 15 -13.02 -10.20 -5.88
N ILE A 16 -12.44 -9.35 -6.73
CA ILE A 16 -11.24 -9.64 -7.51
C ILE A 16 -10.18 -8.58 -7.16
N PRO A 17 -9.02 -8.98 -6.59
CA PRO A 17 -7.88 -8.09 -6.53
C PRO A 17 -7.32 -7.93 -7.96
N GLU A 18 -7.07 -6.70 -8.41
CA GLU A 18 -6.59 -6.40 -9.76
C GLU A 18 -5.08 -6.15 -9.78
N ASN A 19 -4.53 -5.70 -8.65
CA ASN A 19 -3.13 -5.33 -8.52
C ASN A 19 -2.56 -5.74 -7.15
N LEU A 20 -1.30 -5.40 -6.92
CA LEU A 20 -0.59 -5.72 -5.69
C LEU A 20 -1.10 -4.94 -4.48
N ASP A 21 -1.56 -3.70 -4.67
CA ASP A 21 -2.11 -2.86 -3.61
C ASP A 21 -3.38 -3.51 -3.04
N ASP A 22 -4.23 -4.06 -3.90
CA ASP A 22 -5.42 -4.82 -3.51
C ASP A 22 -5.09 -6.05 -2.65
N LEU A 23 -4.05 -6.79 -3.03
CA LEU A 23 -3.58 -7.93 -2.25
C LEU A 23 -3.09 -7.49 -0.86
N TRP A 24 -2.42 -6.34 -0.78
CA TRP A 24 -2.05 -5.75 0.50
C TRP A 24 -3.28 -5.35 1.32
N HIS A 25 -4.30 -4.72 0.71
CA HIS A 25 -5.55 -4.41 1.39
C HIS A 25 -6.23 -5.67 1.94
N LEU A 26 -6.34 -6.72 1.12
CA LEU A 26 -6.90 -8.01 1.52
C LEU A 26 -6.14 -8.64 2.68
N SER A 27 -4.80 -8.53 2.71
CA SER A 27 -3.98 -9.05 3.80
C SER A 27 -4.30 -8.43 5.17
N HIS A 28 -4.86 -7.22 5.19
CA HIS A 28 -5.28 -6.52 6.41
C HIS A 28 -6.74 -6.78 6.79
N ILE A 29 -7.57 -7.07 5.80
CA ILE A 29 -9.00 -7.34 5.95
C ILE A 29 -9.23 -8.77 6.43
N ILE A 30 -8.49 -9.72 5.86
CA ILE A 30 -8.56 -11.14 6.21
C ILE A 30 -7.90 -11.34 7.57
N GLN A 31 -8.63 -11.98 8.48
CA GLN A 31 -8.16 -12.30 9.82
C GLN A 31 -8.14 -13.83 10.04
N PRO A 32 -7.38 -14.29 11.05
CA PRO A 32 -7.54 -15.65 11.56
C PRO A 32 -9.00 -15.97 11.86
N TYR A 33 -9.39 -17.21 11.58
CA TYR A 33 -10.73 -17.77 11.70
C TYR A 33 -11.78 -17.27 10.69
N ASN A 34 -11.45 -16.31 9.81
CA ASN A 34 -12.33 -15.96 8.69
C ASN A 34 -12.36 -17.10 7.66
N ALA A 35 -13.47 -17.22 6.95
CA ALA A 35 -13.63 -18.21 5.89
C ALA A 35 -13.32 -17.58 4.52
N ILE A 36 -12.51 -18.26 3.72
CA ILE A 36 -12.08 -17.79 2.40
C ILE A 36 -12.38 -18.87 1.39
N TYR A 37 -12.99 -18.48 0.28
CA TYR A 37 -13.36 -19.37 -0.80
C TYR A 37 -12.74 -18.92 -2.12
N ALA A 38 -12.08 -19.83 -2.82
CA ALA A 38 -11.52 -19.57 -4.13
C ALA A 38 -11.39 -20.87 -4.93
N VAL A 39 -11.18 -20.73 -6.24
CA VAL A 39 -10.76 -21.85 -7.09
C VAL A 39 -9.25 -22.01 -6.95
N THR A 40 -8.79 -23.18 -6.53
CA THR A 40 -7.36 -23.50 -6.41
C THR A 40 -7.00 -24.78 -7.13
N GLU A 41 -5.72 -25.01 -7.32
CA GLU A 41 -5.22 -26.31 -7.78
C GLU A 41 -4.90 -27.19 -6.58
N ARG A 42 -5.43 -28.41 -6.60
CA ARG A 42 -5.05 -29.45 -5.66
C ARG A 42 -4.53 -30.66 -6.42
N ARG A 43 -3.45 -31.24 -5.91
CA ARG A 43 -2.95 -32.51 -6.38
C ARG A 43 -3.74 -33.64 -5.73
N THR A 44 -4.34 -34.47 -6.55
CA THR A 44 -5.01 -35.70 -6.11
C THR A 44 -4.12 -36.88 -6.45
N GLU A 45 -3.97 -37.81 -5.51
CA GLU A 45 -3.35 -39.10 -5.81
C GLU A 45 -4.36 -39.93 -6.60
N ASP A 46 -3.95 -40.43 -7.76
CA ASP A 46 -4.74 -41.43 -8.47
C ASP A 46 -4.72 -42.72 -7.64
N LYS A 47 -5.91 -43.29 -7.39
CA LYS A 47 -6.07 -44.63 -6.79
C LYS A 47 -5.72 -45.74 -7.80
N GLY A 48 -4.75 -45.50 -8.68
CA GLY A 48 -4.24 -46.45 -9.67
C GLY A 48 -3.01 -47.19 -9.13
N ASP A 49 -2.85 -48.44 -9.55
CA ASP A 49 -1.93 -49.46 -9.03
C ASP A 49 -0.58 -48.96 -8.45
N LYS A 50 -0.27 -49.44 -7.23
CA LYS A 50 0.85 -49.06 -6.35
C LYS A 50 2.28 -49.32 -6.89
N LEU A 51 2.45 -49.56 -8.19
CA LEU A 51 3.71 -50.01 -8.79
C LEU A 51 4.51 -48.91 -9.51
N ARG A 52 3.96 -47.70 -9.70
CA ARG A 52 4.74 -46.53 -10.13
C ARG A 52 4.33 -45.32 -9.32
N ALA A 53 5.33 -44.59 -8.82
CA ALA A 53 5.16 -43.28 -8.18
C ALA A 53 4.77 -42.25 -9.25
N ASP A 54 3.58 -42.40 -9.83
CA ASP A 54 3.10 -41.46 -10.81
C ASP A 54 2.80 -40.14 -10.11
N ARG A 55 3.29 -39.05 -10.68
CA ARG A 55 3.18 -37.76 -10.03
C ARG A 55 1.73 -37.29 -10.20
N GLY A 56 0.86 -37.65 -9.23
CA GLY A 56 -0.59 -37.42 -9.25
C GLY A 56 -1.05 -36.11 -9.89
N THR A 57 -2.21 -36.15 -10.54
CA THR A 57 -2.72 -35.08 -11.40
C THR A 57 -3.15 -33.85 -10.59
N LYS A 58 -2.89 -32.66 -11.14
CA LYS A 58 -3.40 -31.40 -10.59
C LYS A 58 -4.80 -31.15 -11.15
N ARG A 59 -5.77 -30.93 -10.27
CA ARG A 59 -7.15 -30.60 -10.63
C ARG A 59 -7.54 -29.25 -10.03
N ARG A 60 -8.25 -28.42 -10.80
CA ARG A 60 -8.87 -27.19 -10.30
C ARG A 60 -10.11 -27.55 -9.48
N VAL A 61 -10.15 -27.08 -8.23
CA VAL A 61 -11.22 -27.36 -7.27
C VAL A 61 -11.62 -26.07 -6.58
N PHE A 62 -12.91 -25.92 -6.28
CA PHE A 62 -13.40 -24.82 -5.46
C PHE A 62 -13.32 -25.24 -3.98
N LEU A 63 -12.53 -24.51 -3.20
CA LEU A 63 -12.30 -24.82 -1.80
C LEU A 63 -12.63 -23.61 -0.93
N GLY A 64 -13.21 -23.90 0.24
CA GLY A 64 -13.30 -22.98 1.36
C GLY A 64 -12.35 -23.39 2.47
N ILE A 65 -11.49 -22.47 2.92
CA ILE A 65 -10.60 -22.67 4.07
C ILE A 65 -10.94 -21.70 5.20
N LYS A 66 -10.70 -22.14 6.43
CA LYS A 66 -10.70 -21.28 7.61
C LYS A 66 -9.29 -20.76 7.84
N ALA A 67 -9.08 -19.47 7.60
CA ALA A 67 -7.76 -18.84 7.62
C ALA A 67 -7.08 -19.01 8.99
N GLU A 68 -5.82 -19.45 8.99
CA GLU A 68 -4.97 -19.52 10.18
C GLU A 68 -3.72 -18.67 10.01
N LYS A 69 -3.07 -18.74 8.84
CA LYS A 69 -1.88 -17.94 8.51
C LYS A 69 -2.13 -17.15 7.23
N ILE A 70 -1.79 -15.87 7.25
CA ILE A 70 -1.98 -14.92 6.15
C ILE A 70 -0.64 -14.25 5.90
N ASN A 71 -0.03 -14.53 4.74
CA ASN A 71 1.28 -14.04 4.38
C ASN A 71 1.20 -13.29 3.05
N PHE A 72 1.45 -11.98 3.09
CA PHE A 72 1.59 -11.18 1.89
C PHE A 72 3.03 -11.27 1.37
N HIS A 73 3.18 -11.59 0.08
CA HIS A 73 4.48 -11.68 -0.57
C HIS A 73 4.55 -10.68 -1.72
N GLU A 74 5.22 -9.54 -1.48
CA GLU A 74 5.36 -8.47 -2.46
C GLU A 74 6.08 -8.94 -3.73
N ASP A 75 7.24 -9.59 -3.58
CA ASP A 75 8.09 -10.01 -4.70
C ASP A 75 7.43 -11.03 -5.63
N PHE A 76 6.48 -11.81 -5.11
CA PHE A 76 5.78 -12.85 -5.86
C PHE A 76 4.36 -12.43 -6.27
N ASN A 77 3.97 -11.18 -6.01
CA ASN A 77 2.63 -10.65 -6.26
C ASN A 77 1.50 -11.59 -5.79
N ARG A 78 1.60 -12.14 -4.58
CA ARG A 78 0.59 -13.07 -4.06
C ARG A 78 0.32 -12.92 -2.58
N LEU A 79 -0.93 -13.14 -2.19
CA LEU A 79 -1.37 -13.28 -0.81
C LEU A 79 -1.64 -14.75 -0.52
N ARG A 80 -0.80 -15.35 0.33
CA ARG A 80 -0.91 -16.74 0.73
C ARG A 80 -1.75 -16.87 1.98
N VAL A 81 -2.87 -17.60 1.88
CA VAL A 81 -3.71 -17.91 3.05
C VAL A 81 -3.75 -19.41 3.28
N SER A 82 -3.27 -19.84 4.44
CA SER A 82 -3.25 -21.25 4.86
C SER A 82 -4.28 -21.49 5.96
N GLY A 83 -4.94 -22.65 5.91
CA GLY A 83 -5.97 -22.99 6.87
C GLY A 83 -6.55 -24.38 6.70
N LYS A 84 -7.48 -24.74 7.58
CA LYS A 84 -8.22 -25.99 7.48
C LYS A 84 -9.36 -25.86 6.47
N ILE A 85 -9.56 -26.87 5.64
CA ILE A 85 -10.69 -26.93 4.71
C ILE A 85 -11.99 -27.06 5.48
N ILE A 86 -12.93 -26.17 5.17
CA ILE A 86 -14.30 -26.16 5.69
C ILE A 86 -15.34 -26.43 4.60
N HIS A 87 -14.96 -26.28 3.34
CA HIS A 87 -15.80 -26.56 2.18
C HIS A 87 -14.95 -27.14 1.06
N ALA A 88 -15.37 -28.28 0.52
CA ALA A 88 -14.75 -28.92 -0.62
C ALA A 88 -15.75 -29.84 -1.31
N PRO A 89 -15.49 -30.28 -2.55
CA PRO A 89 -16.23 -31.37 -3.17
C PRO A 89 -16.03 -32.69 -2.40
N ASP A 90 -16.93 -33.65 -2.60
CA ASP A 90 -17.02 -34.89 -1.80
C ASP A 90 -15.76 -35.78 -1.82
N ASP A 91 -14.91 -35.63 -2.84
CA ASP A 91 -13.65 -36.36 -3.00
C ASP A 91 -12.50 -35.82 -2.13
N ILE A 92 -12.70 -34.68 -1.45
CA ILE A 92 -11.68 -34.01 -0.67
C ILE A 92 -12.04 -34.03 0.83
N PRO A 93 -11.13 -34.54 1.69
CA PRO A 93 -11.40 -34.61 3.12
C PRO A 93 -11.44 -33.22 3.77
N ILE A 94 -12.60 -32.89 4.33
CA ILE A 94 -12.81 -31.71 5.19
C ILE A 94 -11.89 -31.80 6.42
N GLY A 95 -11.40 -30.65 6.89
CA GLY A 95 -10.47 -30.57 8.02
C GLY A 95 -9.00 -30.75 7.64
N SER A 96 -8.69 -31.25 6.44
CA SER A 96 -7.32 -31.24 5.93
C SER A 96 -6.81 -29.82 5.70
N TYR A 97 -5.49 -29.63 5.80
CA TYR A 97 -4.87 -28.33 5.56
C TYR A 97 -4.72 -28.04 4.08
N HIS A 98 -4.99 -26.81 3.69
CA HIS A 98 -4.74 -26.31 2.35
C HIS A 98 -4.32 -24.84 2.39
N THR A 99 -3.64 -24.44 1.33
CA THR A 99 -3.15 -23.08 1.14
C THR A 99 -3.70 -22.55 -0.16
N ILE A 100 -4.43 -21.43 -0.07
CA ILE A 100 -4.91 -20.67 -1.21
C ILE A 100 -3.89 -19.57 -1.49
N ASP A 101 -3.27 -19.61 -2.67
CA ASP A 101 -2.46 -18.52 -3.19
C ASP A 101 -3.39 -17.58 -3.98
N ILE A 102 -3.62 -16.38 -3.45
CA ILE A 102 -4.43 -15.35 -4.07
C ILE A 102 -3.51 -14.48 -4.93
N GLU A 103 -3.72 -14.52 -6.24
CA GLU A 103 -3.00 -13.73 -7.24
C GLU A 103 -3.93 -12.65 -7.83
N PRO A 104 -3.39 -11.62 -8.51
CA PRO A 104 -4.23 -10.66 -9.22
C PRO A 104 -5.12 -11.37 -10.23
N LEU A 105 -6.33 -10.83 -10.40
CA LEU A 105 -7.41 -11.33 -11.25
C LEU A 105 -8.07 -12.65 -10.76
N LEU A 106 -7.61 -13.23 -9.65
CA LEU A 106 -8.27 -14.39 -9.04
C LEU A 106 -9.51 -13.96 -8.25
N GLN A 107 -10.68 -14.50 -8.60
CA GLN A 107 -11.89 -14.28 -7.84
C GLN A 107 -11.83 -14.98 -6.46
N VAL A 108 -12.05 -14.21 -5.41
CA VAL A 108 -12.05 -14.68 -4.02
C VAL A 108 -13.34 -14.26 -3.32
N SER A 109 -13.87 -15.11 -2.45
CA SER A 109 -14.97 -14.77 -1.55
C SER A 109 -14.47 -14.79 -0.11
N VAL A 110 -14.70 -13.70 0.62
CA VAL A 110 -14.33 -13.57 2.03
C VAL A 110 -15.60 -13.56 2.87
N GLN A 111 -15.66 -14.45 3.85
CA GLN A 111 -16.73 -14.53 4.83
C GLN A 111 -16.19 -14.19 6.22
N LYS A 112 -16.69 -13.09 6.79
CA LYS A 112 -16.31 -12.62 8.12
C LYS A 112 -17.41 -11.76 8.74
N ASN A 113 -17.30 -11.45 10.02
CA ASN A 113 -18.09 -10.38 10.61
C ASN A 113 -17.53 -9.03 10.14
N TRP A 114 -18.19 -8.39 9.18
CA TRP A 114 -17.74 -7.14 8.57
C TRP A 114 -17.96 -5.97 9.51
N LYS A 115 -16.88 -5.25 9.80
CA LYS A 115 -16.92 -4.01 10.57
C LYS A 115 -16.93 -2.80 9.64
N LYS A 116 -17.34 -1.64 10.15
CA LYS A 116 -17.43 -0.41 9.36
C LYS A 116 -16.09 -0.06 8.70
N TRP A 117 -15.01 -0.03 9.47
CA TRP A 117 -13.65 0.19 8.94
C TRP A 117 -13.18 -0.87 7.93
N ASP A 118 -13.65 -2.12 8.01
CA ASP A 118 -13.30 -3.15 7.02
C ASP A 118 -13.98 -2.83 5.67
N ILE A 119 -15.23 -2.37 5.72
CA ILE A 119 -16.00 -1.97 4.52
C ILE A 119 -15.44 -0.68 3.93
N GLU A 120 -15.11 0.31 4.77
CA GLU A 120 -14.47 1.55 4.32
C GLU A 120 -13.13 1.27 3.63
N ARG A 121 -12.32 0.37 4.18
CA ARG A 121 -11.06 -0.05 3.57
C ARG A 121 -11.25 -0.79 2.24
N LEU A 122 -12.32 -1.59 2.09
CA LEU A 122 -12.66 -2.21 0.81
C LEU A 122 -13.02 -1.17 -0.25
N LYS A 123 -13.84 -0.17 0.12
CA LYS A 123 -14.25 0.92 -0.78
C LYS A 123 -13.05 1.78 -1.18
N GLU A 124 -12.20 2.14 -0.22
CA GLU A 124 -10.95 2.87 -0.49
C GLU A 124 -10.07 2.13 -1.52
N ALA A 125 -9.90 0.81 -1.37
CA ALA A 125 -9.12 -0.01 -2.29
C ALA A 125 -9.76 -0.15 -3.69
N GLU A 126 -11.10 -0.14 -3.77
CA GLU A 126 -11.81 -0.14 -5.05
C GLU A 126 -11.64 1.19 -5.79
N ASP A 127 -11.72 2.32 -5.08
CA ASP A 127 -11.53 3.65 -5.66
C ASP A 127 -10.08 3.92 -6.05
N SER A 128 -9.12 3.54 -5.21
CA SER A 128 -7.70 3.71 -5.49
C SER A 128 -7.21 2.87 -6.66
N SER A 129 -7.80 1.70 -6.89
CA SER A 129 -7.40 0.86 -8.04
C SER A 129 -7.75 1.42 -9.40
N LYS A 130 -8.67 2.38 -9.45
CA LYS A 130 -9.02 3.11 -10.67
C LYS A 130 -8.07 4.29 -10.94
N LYS A 131 -7.29 4.70 -9.93
CA LYS A 131 -6.37 5.84 -10.04
C LYS A 131 -5.07 5.40 -10.72
N PRO A 132 -4.48 6.25 -11.57
CA PRO A 132 -3.19 5.95 -12.17
C PRO A 132 -2.11 5.92 -11.10
N LYS A 133 -1.18 4.97 -11.23
CA LYS A 133 0.00 4.91 -10.36
C LYS A 133 0.89 6.13 -10.60
N VAL A 134 1.51 6.62 -9.55
CA VAL A 134 2.39 7.80 -9.59
C VAL A 134 3.84 7.35 -9.51
N VAL A 135 4.61 7.72 -10.53
CA VAL A 135 6.07 7.62 -10.49
C VAL A 135 6.63 9.00 -10.17
N VAL A 136 7.49 9.07 -9.16
CA VAL A 136 8.17 10.30 -8.75
C VAL A 136 9.65 10.15 -9.05
N VAL A 137 10.18 11.04 -9.87
CA VAL A 137 11.60 11.15 -10.19
C VAL A 137 12.15 12.35 -9.45
N ILE A 138 12.98 12.10 -8.44
CA ILE A 138 13.69 13.16 -7.72
C ILE A 138 15.07 13.30 -8.34
N MET A 139 15.39 14.44 -8.94
CA MET A 139 16.61 14.63 -9.72
C MET A 139 17.27 16.00 -9.57
N ASP A 140 18.57 16.02 -9.79
CA ASP A 140 19.34 17.23 -10.08
C ASP A 140 20.22 17.03 -11.34
N ASP A 141 21.27 17.83 -11.52
CA ASP A 141 22.19 17.68 -12.66
C ASP A 141 23.18 16.51 -12.50
N SER A 142 23.23 15.88 -11.33
CA SER A 142 24.20 14.85 -10.94
C SER A 142 23.59 13.45 -10.78
N GLU A 143 22.38 13.35 -10.26
CA GLU A 143 21.71 12.07 -9.99
C GLU A 143 20.18 12.18 -10.06
N ALA A 144 19.53 11.07 -10.38
CA ALA A 144 18.08 10.89 -10.35
C ALA A 144 17.72 9.60 -9.62
N ASP A 145 16.82 9.72 -8.64
CA ASP A 145 16.21 8.60 -7.95
C ASP A 145 14.75 8.47 -8.37
N ILE A 146 14.36 7.26 -8.79
CA ILE A 146 13.04 6.96 -9.33
C ILE A 146 12.27 6.13 -8.31
N PHE A 147 11.10 6.63 -7.92
CA PHE A 147 10.24 6.00 -6.92
C PHE A 147 8.86 5.71 -7.49
N LEU A 148 8.34 4.53 -7.19
CA LEU A 148 6.94 4.18 -7.39
C LEU A 148 6.19 4.39 -6.07
N VAL A 149 5.25 5.33 -6.06
CA VAL A 149 4.37 5.57 -4.93
C VAL A 149 3.18 4.62 -5.03
N ARG A 150 3.02 3.75 -4.04
CA ARG A 150 1.90 2.81 -3.92
C ARG A 150 0.96 3.26 -2.82
N GLU A 151 -0.12 2.52 -2.59
CA GLU A 151 -1.05 2.78 -1.48
C GLU A 151 -0.41 2.49 -0.12
N PHE A 152 0.42 1.45 -0.05
CA PHE A 152 0.98 0.98 1.22
C PHE A 152 2.42 1.39 1.46
N GLY A 153 3.19 1.70 0.42
CA GLY A 153 4.60 2.00 0.58
C GLY A 153 5.21 2.65 -0.64
N ILE A 154 6.51 2.90 -0.55
CA ILE A 154 7.30 3.51 -1.61
C ILE A 154 8.31 2.48 -2.06
N LYS A 155 8.32 2.19 -3.36
CA LYS A 155 9.31 1.30 -3.96
C LYS A 155 10.32 2.12 -4.76
N GLU A 156 11.58 2.03 -4.38
CA GLU A 156 12.70 2.57 -5.16
C GLU A 156 12.91 1.68 -6.39
N LEU A 157 12.82 2.25 -7.59
CA LEU A 157 12.92 1.54 -8.87
C LEU A 157 14.35 1.58 -9.40
N ALA A 158 14.99 2.74 -9.35
CA ALA A 158 16.34 2.95 -9.85
C ALA A 158 16.97 4.20 -9.22
N SER A 159 18.30 4.20 -9.16
CA SER A 159 19.12 5.38 -8.88
C SER A 159 20.14 5.52 -10.01
N ILE A 160 20.12 6.65 -10.70
CA ILE A 160 20.85 6.88 -11.96
C ILE A 160 21.76 8.08 -11.77
N LYS A 161 23.05 7.93 -12.08
CA LYS A 161 24.03 9.02 -12.04
C LYS A 161 24.22 9.63 -13.43
N SER A 162 24.35 10.94 -13.50
CA SER A 162 24.44 11.65 -14.78
C SER A 162 25.78 11.47 -15.50
N GLY A 163 26.83 11.15 -14.75
CA GLY A 163 28.20 11.04 -15.26
C GLY A 163 28.83 12.38 -15.68
N VAL A 164 28.10 13.50 -15.53
CA VAL A 164 28.59 14.86 -15.82
C VAL A 164 29.69 15.22 -14.83
N SER A 165 30.77 15.85 -15.32
CA SER A 165 31.92 16.20 -14.50
C SER A 165 32.58 17.49 -14.96
N LYS A 166 33.02 18.29 -13.99
CA LYS A 166 33.79 19.52 -14.25
C LYS A 166 35.14 19.26 -14.93
N LYS A 167 35.60 18.01 -14.99
CA LYS A 167 36.84 17.59 -15.65
C LYS A 167 36.66 17.20 -17.13
N LEU A 168 35.42 17.06 -17.59
CA LEU A 168 35.10 16.66 -18.96
C LEU A 168 34.93 17.88 -19.86
N ASP A 169 35.28 17.71 -21.13
CA ASP A 169 35.05 18.73 -22.16
C ASP A 169 33.55 18.93 -22.43
N TYR A 170 33.20 20.09 -22.98
CA TYR A 170 31.80 20.48 -23.23
C TYR A 170 31.00 19.41 -23.99
N LYS A 171 31.54 18.90 -25.11
CA LYS A 171 30.86 17.87 -25.92
C LYS A 171 30.65 16.56 -25.16
N GLN A 172 31.61 16.18 -24.32
CA GLN A 172 31.51 14.97 -23.51
C GLN A 172 30.46 15.11 -22.42
N ASN A 173 30.40 16.27 -21.76
CA ASN A 173 29.35 16.58 -20.78
C ASN A 173 27.96 16.62 -21.40
N GLU A 174 27.83 17.18 -22.60
CA GLU A 174 26.56 17.20 -23.34
C GLU A 174 26.10 15.77 -23.69
N GLN A 175 27.02 14.91 -24.15
CA GLN A 175 26.72 13.51 -24.44
C GLN A 175 26.34 12.73 -23.17
N ALA A 176 27.05 12.94 -22.06
CA ALA A 176 26.72 12.32 -20.77
C ALA A 176 25.32 12.72 -20.29
N LYS A 177 24.96 14.01 -20.42
CA LYS A 177 23.63 14.52 -20.06
C LYS A 177 22.51 13.89 -20.90
N PHE A 178 22.72 13.70 -22.21
CA PHE A 178 21.75 13.01 -23.05
C PHE A 178 21.61 11.52 -22.73
N SER A 179 22.72 10.85 -22.38
CA SER A 179 22.67 9.46 -21.90
C SER A 179 21.84 9.37 -20.62
N TYR A 180 22.16 10.23 -19.64
CA TYR A 180 21.46 10.32 -18.37
C TYR A 180 19.94 10.47 -18.52
N TYR A 181 19.49 11.39 -19.37
CA TYR A 181 18.05 11.56 -19.63
C TYR A 181 17.43 10.36 -20.32
N SER A 182 18.15 9.74 -21.26
CA SER A 182 17.66 8.54 -21.95
C SER A 182 17.55 7.36 -20.98
N ASP A 183 18.49 7.21 -20.05
CA ASP A 183 18.48 6.16 -19.02
C ASP A 183 17.32 6.35 -18.04
N ILE A 184 17.03 7.60 -17.63
CA ILE A 184 15.84 7.92 -16.84
C ILE A 184 14.57 7.54 -17.60
N ILE A 185 14.44 7.96 -18.86
CA ILE A 185 13.25 7.73 -19.68
C ILE A 185 13.03 6.24 -19.92
N ASN A 186 14.09 5.48 -20.21
CA ASN A 186 14.01 4.03 -20.37
C ASN A 186 13.47 3.36 -19.10
N SER A 187 13.93 3.83 -17.93
CA SER A 187 13.51 3.30 -16.63
C SER A 187 12.04 3.59 -16.29
N ILE A 188 11.44 4.62 -16.90
CA ILE A 188 10.03 4.98 -16.69
C ILE A 188 9.12 4.64 -17.88
N SER A 189 9.68 4.11 -18.98
CA SER A 189 8.94 3.94 -20.25
C SER A 189 7.82 2.89 -20.18
N GLU A 190 7.94 1.90 -19.29
CA GLU A 190 6.94 0.86 -19.08
C GLU A 190 5.75 1.33 -18.20
N PHE A 191 5.83 2.54 -17.63
CA PHE A 191 4.78 3.05 -16.76
C PHE A 191 3.74 3.84 -17.56
N GLU A 192 2.52 3.32 -17.58
CA GLU A 192 1.35 3.96 -18.22
C GLU A 192 0.75 5.10 -17.35
N GLY A 193 1.28 5.30 -16.15
CA GLY A 193 0.85 6.30 -15.19
C GLY A 193 1.37 7.71 -15.46
N LYS A 194 1.04 8.61 -14.55
CA LYS A 194 1.62 9.95 -14.56
C LYS A 194 2.99 9.97 -13.86
N ILE A 195 3.85 10.87 -14.30
CA ILE A 195 5.25 10.95 -13.88
C ILE A 195 5.51 12.37 -13.37
N LEU A 196 5.94 12.46 -12.11
CA LEU A 196 6.32 13.71 -11.46
C LEU A 196 7.83 13.83 -11.43
N PHE A 197 8.39 14.85 -12.06
CA PHE A 197 9.80 15.21 -11.91
C PHE A 197 9.92 16.32 -10.87
N ALA A 198 10.70 16.08 -9.83
CA ALA A 198 10.98 17.06 -8.80
C ALA A 198 12.47 17.09 -8.44
N GLY A 199 12.88 18.15 -7.75
CA GLY A 199 14.27 18.33 -7.31
C GLY A 199 14.75 19.76 -7.51
N PRO A 200 15.97 20.08 -7.07
CA PRO A 200 16.49 21.45 -7.08
C PRO A 200 16.94 21.89 -8.50
N GLY A 201 17.15 23.20 -8.67
CA GLY A 201 17.74 23.75 -9.90
C GLY A 201 16.83 23.70 -11.13
N PHE A 202 17.39 23.48 -12.32
CA PHE A 202 16.67 23.48 -13.60
C PHE A 202 16.64 22.11 -14.31
N GLY A 203 17.26 21.07 -13.73
CA GLY A 203 17.35 19.73 -14.33
C GLY A 203 15.98 19.17 -14.73
N ARG A 204 14.98 19.33 -13.85
CA ARG A 204 13.59 18.92 -14.07
C ARG A 204 12.90 19.63 -15.27
N ASN A 205 13.19 20.91 -15.49
CA ASN A 205 12.65 21.66 -16.65
C ASN A 205 13.36 21.21 -17.95
N ASN A 206 14.67 20.98 -17.87
CA ASN A 206 15.47 20.55 -19.01
C ASN A 206 15.03 19.16 -19.52
N ILE A 207 14.76 18.21 -18.61
CA ILE A 207 14.29 16.88 -19.01
C ILE A 207 12.87 16.92 -19.55
N GLN A 208 11.99 17.79 -19.02
CA GLN A 208 10.65 17.99 -19.56
C GLN A 208 10.68 18.47 -21.01
N ASN A 209 11.57 19.43 -21.34
CA ASN A 209 11.77 19.88 -22.71
C ASN A 209 12.29 18.74 -23.60
N TYR A 210 13.28 17.98 -23.11
CA TYR A 210 13.82 16.83 -23.83
C TYR A 210 12.77 15.75 -24.13
N ILE A 211 11.90 15.44 -23.16
CA ILE A 211 10.78 14.51 -23.33
C ILE A 211 9.77 15.07 -24.34
N SER A 212 9.46 16.36 -24.28
CA SER A 212 8.51 17.01 -25.19
C SER A 212 8.98 16.98 -26.65
N GLU A 213 10.30 17.09 -26.87
CA GLU A 213 10.90 17.05 -28.21
C GLU A 213 11.00 15.62 -28.76
N LYS A 214 11.52 14.67 -27.97
CA LYS A 214 11.86 13.32 -28.45
C LYS A 214 10.83 12.24 -28.13
N TYR A 215 10.00 12.41 -27.11
CA TYR A 215 9.09 11.40 -26.57
C TYR A 215 7.66 11.96 -26.41
N LYS A 216 7.06 12.37 -27.55
CA LYS A 216 5.75 13.03 -27.60
C LYS A 216 4.60 12.24 -26.95
N SER A 217 4.69 10.90 -26.91
CA SER A 217 3.71 10.04 -26.24
C SER A 217 3.76 10.15 -24.72
N LEU A 218 4.94 10.41 -24.14
CA LEU A 218 5.15 10.49 -22.70
C LEU A 218 4.86 11.90 -22.15
N ALA A 219 5.07 12.94 -22.96
CA ALA A 219 4.94 14.34 -22.57
C ALA A 219 3.60 14.70 -21.86
N PRO A 220 2.41 14.20 -22.28
CA PRO A 220 1.15 14.51 -21.60
C PRO A 220 1.08 13.98 -20.16
N ASN A 221 1.94 13.02 -19.81
CA ASN A 221 1.96 12.38 -18.50
C ASN A 221 2.99 12.96 -17.55
N VAL A 222 3.82 13.90 -18.03
CA VAL A 222 4.89 14.53 -17.26
C VAL A 222 4.38 15.79 -16.55
N VAL A 223 4.63 15.85 -15.26
CA VAL A 223 4.45 17.05 -14.43
C VAL A 223 5.76 17.37 -13.73
N VAL A 224 6.03 18.65 -13.51
CA VAL A 224 7.31 19.13 -12.95
C VAL A 224 7.04 20.00 -11.74
N GLU A 225 7.77 19.76 -10.65
CA GLU A 225 7.62 20.50 -9.40
C GLU A 225 8.96 20.81 -8.74
N SER A 226 9.04 21.91 -8.00
CA SER A 226 10.26 22.24 -7.26
C SER A 226 10.35 21.44 -5.96
N ALA A 227 11.54 20.91 -5.65
CA ALA A 227 11.90 20.43 -4.32
C ALA A 227 13.28 20.97 -3.94
N ASN A 228 13.53 21.12 -2.64
CA ASN A 228 14.81 21.65 -2.15
C ASN A 228 15.89 20.57 -2.03
N HIS A 229 15.49 19.30 -1.95
CA HIS A 229 16.39 18.17 -1.72
C HIS A 229 16.30 17.12 -2.83
N THR A 230 17.36 16.29 -2.94
CA THR A 230 17.38 15.10 -3.78
C THR A 230 17.07 13.82 -2.98
N GLY A 231 16.94 12.69 -3.67
CA GLY A 231 16.66 11.37 -3.10
C GLY A 231 15.44 11.30 -2.18
N LYS A 232 15.54 10.49 -1.13
CA LYS A 232 14.43 10.20 -0.20
C LYS A 232 13.94 11.45 0.55
N SER A 233 14.84 12.38 0.86
CA SER A 233 14.48 13.65 1.49
C SER A 233 13.63 14.52 0.56
N GLY A 234 13.98 14.57 -0.73
CA GLY A 234 13.16 15.26 -1.74
C GLY A 234 11.79 14.62 -1.92
N LEU A 235 11.72 13.28 -1.89
CA LEU A 235 10.43 12.58 -1.94
C LEU A 235 9.55 12.87 -0.72
N SER A 236 10.13 12.89 0.48
CA SER A 236 9.42 13.24 1.72
C SER A 236 8.84 14.66 1.66
N GLU A 237 9.60 15.61 1.12
CA GLU A 237 9.14 17.00 0.90
C GLU A 237 7.93 17.05 -0.03
N ILE A 238 7.98 16.31 -1.15
CA ILE A 238 6.88 16.23 -2.12
C ILE A 238 5.63 15.60 -1.49
N LEU A 239 5.76 14.50 -0.73
CA LEU A 239 4.63 13.87 -0.06
C LEU A 239 3.99 14.81 1.00
N LYS A 240 4.83 15.49 1.78
CA LYS A 240 4.37 16.46 2.81
C LYS A 240 3.63 17.64 2.22
N SER A 241 4.06 18.12 1.04
CA SER A 241 3.45 19.28 0.38
C SER A 241 2.01 19.05 -0.11
N GLY A 242 1.57 17.78 -0.22
CA GLY A 242 0.26 17.42 -0.78
C GLY A 242 0.14 17.67 -2.28
N ILE A 243 1.25 17.93 -2.99
CA ILE A 243 1.23 18.18 -4.43
C ILE A 243 0.78 16.93 -5.20
N ILE A 244 1.20 15.74 -4.74
CA ILE A 244 0.75 14.46 -5.33
C ILE A 244 -0.79 14.37 -5.30
N ASP A 245 -1.41 14.77 -4.19
CA ASP A 245 -2.88 14.73 -4.05
C ASP A 245 -3.59 15.68 -5.01
N LYS A 246 -3.00 16.86 -5.25
CA LYS A 246 -3.55 17.87 -6.16
C LYS A 246 -3.48 17.44 -7.62
N ILE A 247 -2.40 16.77 -8.02
CA ILE A 247 -2.15 16.44 -9.43
C ILE A 247 -2.80 15.11 -9.80
N TYR A 248 -2.75 14.12 -8.90
CA TYR A 248 -3.09 12.73 -9.21
C TYR A 248 -4.33 12.23 -8.48
N GLY A 249 -4.96 13.10 -7.68
CA GLY A 249 -6.02 12.73 -6.76
C GLY A 249 -5.47 12.20 -5.45
N GLU A 250 -6.35 12.07 -4.45
CA GLU A 250 -6.01 11.69 -3.09
C GLU A 250 -5.16 10.41 -3.02
N ALA A 251 -3.86 10.56 -2.75
CA ALA A 251 -2.94 9.45 -2.51
C ALA A 251 -2.88 9.16 -1.02
N ARG A 252 -3.10 7.89 -0.66
CA ARG A 252 -3.18 7.47 0.75
C ARG A 252 -1.91 7.80 1.54
N ILE A 253 -0.72 7.53 0.99
CA ILE A 253 0.55 7.83 1.66
C ILE A 253 0.70 9.33 1.95
N SER A 254 0.26 10.22 1.06
CA SER A 254 0.31 11.66 1.28
C SER A 254 -0.59 12.06 2.46
N LYS A 255 -1.83 11.55 2.50
CA LYS A 255 -2.76 11.76 3.63
C LYS A 255 -2.19 11.25 4.94
N GLU A 256 -1.68 10.02 4.95
CA GLU A 256 -1.06 9.42 6.14
C GLU A 256 0.14 10.27 6.61
N THR A 257 0.98 10.74 5.68
CA THR A 257 2.12 11.61 5.98
C THR A 257 1.67 12.94 6.57
N GLN A 258 0.69 13.62 5.98
CA GLN A 258 0.18 14.90 6.48
C GLN A 258 -0.41 14.78 7.89
N VAL A 259 -1.16 13.71 8.17
CA VAL A 259 -1.78 13.54 9.49
C VAL A 259 -0.74 13.17 10.56
N VAL A 260 0.25 12.35 10.25
CA VAL A 260 1.37 12.05 11.17
C VAL A 260 2.21 13.30 11.43
N GLU A 261 2.50 14.10 10.40
CA GLU A 261 3.22 15.37 10.58
C GLU A 261 2.43 16.33 11.49
N LYS A 262 1.12 16.45 11.28
CA LYS A 262 0.24 17.23 12.17
C LYS A 262 0.29 16.73 13.62
N LEU A 263 0.29 15.41 13.82
CA LEU A 263 0.45 14.81 15.14
C LEU A 263 1.79 15.21 15.78
N LEU A 264 2.90 15.10 15.04
CA LEU A 264 4.23 15.46 15.54
C LEU A 264 4.33 16.95 15.89
N GLU A 265 3.72 17.82 15.08
CA GLU A 265 3.63 19.26 15.36
C GLU A 265 2.89 19.55 16.67
N GLU A 266 1.75 18.90 16.90
CA GLU A 266 0.98 19.05 18.14
C GLU A 266 1.74 18.50 19.35
N ILE A 267 2.45 17.36 19.23
CA ILE A 267 3.30 16.83 20.29
C ILE A 267 4.41 17.83 20.64
N SER A 268 5.08 18.40 19.63
CA SER A 268 6.16 19.37 19.82
C SER A 268 5.69 20.62 20.58
N LYS A 269 4.46 21.07 20.30
CA LYS A 269 3.83 22.21 20.97
C LYS A 269 3.25 21.88 22.36
N LYS A 270 3.27 20.61 22.79
CA LYS A 270 2.48 20.10 23.93
C LYS A 270 1.00 20.48 23.81
N GLY A 271 0.49 20.40 22.58
CA GLY A 271 -0.85 20.79 22.18
C GLY A 271 -1.84 19.63 22.18
N LEU A 272 -2.63 19.53 21.13
CA LEU A 272 -3.80 18.65 21.01
C LEU A 272 -3.43 17.25 20.51
N ALA A 273 -2.52 16.57 21.21
CA ALA A 273 -2.10 15.22 20.85
C ALA A 273 -1.94 14.31 22.07
N ALA A 274 -2.27 13.03 21.87
CA ALA A 274 -1.99 11.95 22.80
C ALA A 274 -1.25 10.82 22.07
N TYR A 275 -0.25 10.21 22.70
CA TYR A 275 0.46 9.05 22.15
C TYR A 275 0.70 8.00 23.22
N GLY A 276 0.74 6.74 22.80
CA GLY A 276 0.75 5.60 23.70
C GLY A 276 -0.66 5.21 24.18
N LEU A 277 -0.84 3.93 24.49
CA LEU A 277 -2.15 3.35 24.78
C LEU A 277 -2.84 3.99 26.00
N GLU A 278 -2.09 4.28 27.06
CA GLU A 278 -2.63 4.87 28.30
C GLU A 278 -3.16 6.29 28.05
N SER A 279 -2.35 7.16 27.46
CA SER A 279 -2.74 8.54 27.14
C SER A 279 -3.93 8.59 26.18
N VAL A 280 -3.97 7.71 25.18
CA VAL A 280 -5.08 7.61 24.22
C VAL A 280 -6.36 7.13 24.90
N ASN A 281 -6.28 6.16 25.81
CA ASN A 281 -7.44 5.74 26.61
C ASN A 281 -7.93 6.88 27.51
N ASN A 282 -7.03 7.64 28.12
CA ASN A 282 -7.42 8.82 28.91
C ASN A 282 -8.16 9.85 28.04
N ALA A 283 -7.63 10.17 26.86
CA ALA A 283 -8.28 11.05 25.90
C ALA A 283 -9.67 10.55 25.48
N MET A 284 -9.84 9.24 25.33
CA MET A 284 -11.16 8.65 25.05
C MET A 284 -12.13 8.76 26.22
N ASN A 285 -11.67 8.64 27.47
CA ASN A 285 -12.54 8.82 28.64
C ASN A 285 -13.14 10.23 28.68
N PHE A 286 -12.39 11.24 28.24
CA PHE A 286 -12.88 12.61 28.07
C PHE A 286 -13.65 12.84 26.76
N SER A 287 -13.79 11.82 25.89
CA SER A 287 -14.34 11.96 24.53
C SER A 287 -13.66 13.08 23.71
N ALA A 288 -12.37 13.27 23.96
CA ALA A 288 -11.57 14.35 23.37
C ALA A 288 -10.97 13.97 22.01
N ILE A 289 -11.01 12.70 21.60
CA ILE A 289 -10.38 12.25 20.36
C ILE A 289 -11.15 12.77 19.14
N ASP A 290 -10.41 13.47 18.28
CA ASP A 290 -10.86 13.82 16.94
C ASP A 290 -10.51 12.71 15.94
N THR A 291 -9.23 12.34 15.90
CA THR A 291 -8.69 11.38 14.94
C THR A 291 -7.76 10.40 15.66
N LEU A 292 -8.12 9.11 15.65
CA LEU A 292 -7.27 8.02 16.14
C LEU A 292 -6.34 7.55 15.03
N LEU A 293 -5.05 7.46 15.34
CA LEU A 293 -3.98 6.98 14.46
C LEU A 293 -3.45 5.66 14.99
N LEU A 294 -3.45 4.64 14.12
CA LEU A 294 -2.94 3.30 14.44
C LEU A 294 -1.99 2.86 13.33
N THR A 295 -0.86 2.26 13.69
CA THR A 295 -0.09 1.54 12.68
C THR A 295 -0.78 0.23 12.34
N ASP A 296 -0.67 -0.19 11.07
CA ASP A 296 -1.16 -1.47 10.58
C ASP A 296 -0.62 -2.67 11.38
N GLU A 297 0.68 -2.64 11.75
CA GLU A 297 1.34 -3.62 12.60
C GLU A 297 0.75 -3.64 14.02
N TYR A 298 0.49 -2.47 14.63
CA TYR A 298 -0.09 -2.37 15.96
C TYR A 298 -1.51 -2.92 15.99
N LEU A 299 -2.34 -2.54 15.00
CA LEU A 299 -3.69 -3.07 14.84
C LEU A 299 -3.67 -4.60 14.67
N ARG A 300 -2.73 -5.14 13.88
CA ARG A 300 -2.62 -6.58 13.66
C ARG A 300 -2.28 -7.36 14.94
N ARG A 301 -1.38 -6.83 15.76
CA ARG A 301 -0.94 -7.47 17.02
C ARG A 301 -1.96 -7.34 18.15
N ASN A 302 -2.58 -6.17 18.28
CA ASN A 302 -3.44 -5.80 19.41
C ASN A 302 -4.93 -5.75 19.06
N ARG A 303 -5.34 -6.43 17.99
CA ARG A 303 -6.67 -6.25 17.39
C ARG A 303 -7.82 -6.31 18.39
N ARG A 304 -7.83 -7.30 19.29
CA ARG A 304 -8.93 -7.46 20.28
C ARG A 304 -9.03 -6.29 21.26
N SER A 305 -7.91 -5.78 21.75
CA SER A 305 -7.92 -4.65 22.70
C SER A 305 -8.25 -3.34 22.00
N VAL A 306 -7.78 -3.17 20.77
CA VAL A 306 -7.95 -1.94 19.99
C VAL A 306 -9.32 -1.85 19.33
N GLU A 307 -9.97 -2.96 18.97
CA GLU A 307 -11.31 -2.94 18.35
C GLU A 307 -12.36 -2.27 19.24
N ASN A 308 -12.30 -2.47 20.56
CA ASN A 308 -13.20 -1.79 21.50
C ASN A 308 -12.95 -0.28 21.53
N LEU A 309 -11.69 0.13 21.48
CA LEU A 309 -11.29 1.53 21.42
C LEU A 309 -11.76 2.18 20.11
N MET A 310 -11.55 1.51 18.97
CA MET A 310 -12.02 1.95 17.66
C MET A 310 -13.54 2.14 17.64
N ASN A 311 -14.32 1.16 18.12
CA ASN A 311 -15.77 1.29 18.22
C ASN A 311 -16.17 2.52 19.08
N SER A 312 -15.44 2.77 20.17
CA SER A 312 -15.72 3.91 21.06
C SER A 312 -15.41 5.25 20.37
N VAL A 313 -14.34 5.31 19.57
CA VAL A 313 -13.98 6.50 18.76
C VAL A 313 -15.06 6.76 17.70
N GLU A 314 -15.54 5.71 17.02
CA GLU A 314 -16.63 5.85 16.04
C GLU A 314 -17.91 6.38 16.70
N ASN A 315 -18.25 5.91 17.91
CA ASN A 315 -19.46 6.36 18.63
C ASN A 315 -19.45 7.86 18.95
N ILE A 316 -18.28 8.47 19.13
CA ILE A 316 -18.13 9.93 19.33
C ILE A 316 -17.90 10.70 18.02
N ASN A 317 -18.18 10.05 16.88
CA ASN A 317 -17.92 10.55 15.53
C ASN A 317 -16.45 10.96 15.30
N GLY A 318 -15.51 10.24 15.92
CA GLY A 318 -14.09 10.40 15.65
C GLY A 318 -13.67 9.65 14.38
N ASN A 319 -12.61 10.13 13.74
CA ASN A 319 -12.02 9.48 12.57
C ASN A 319 -11.00 8.43 13.00
N ILE A 320 -10.85 7.36 12.23
CA ILE A 320 -9.81 6.35 12.45
C ILE A 320 -8.96 6.23 11.19
N ILE A 321 -7.66 6.44 11.34
CA ILE A 321 -6.70 6.34 10.26
C ILE A 321 -5.68 5.26 10.61
N ILE A 322 -5.60 4.26 9.73
CA ILE A 322 -4.62 3.18 9.83
C ILE A 322 -3.46 3.52 8.89
N VAL A 323 -2.29 3.74 9.47
CA VAL A 323 -1.06 4.13 8.78
C VAL A 323 -0.20 2.91 8.48
N SER A 324 0.30 2.81 7.25
CA SER A 324 1.18 1.71 6.85
C SER A 324 2.59 1.88 7.43
N THR A 325 3.17 0.81 7.97
CA THR A 325 4.55 0.85 8.50
C THR A 325 5.66 0.79 7.43
N GLU A 326 5.28 0.65 6.16
CA GLU A 326 6.21 0.52 5.02
C GLU A 326 6.75 1.86 4.49
N HIS A 327 6.27 3.00 4.99
CA HIS A 327 6.79 4.33 4.66
C HIS A 327 7.19 5.12 5.92
N ASP A 328 7.89 6.25 5.71
CA ASP A 328 8.60 6.93 6.80
C ASP A 328 7.69 7.53 7.87
N ALA A 329 6.54 8.10 7.49
CA ALA A 329 5.56 8.57 8.46
C ALA A 329 4.99 7.44 9.33
N GLY A 330 4.74 6.25 8.76
CA GLY A 330 4.37 5.08 9.56
C GLY A 330 5.46 4.60 10.50
N LYS A 331 6.73 4.66 10.08
CA LYS A 331 7.88 4.35 10.96
C LYS A 331 7.99 5.34 12.12
N GLN A 332 7.73 6.63 11.88
CA GLN A 332 7.68 7.65 12.93
C GLN A 332 6.54 7.37 13.92
N LEU A 333 5.33 7.09 13.43
CA LEU A 333 4.20 6.72 14.30
C LEU A 333 4.47 5.43 15.09
N LYS A 334 5.14 4.45 14.48
CA LYS A 334 5.59 3.23 15.15
C LYS A 334 6.59 3.55 16.27
N ALA A 335 7.52 4.48 16.04
CA ALA A 335 8.47 4.92 17.06
C ALA A 335 7.79 5.59 18.27
N LEU A 336 6.61 6.20 18.08
CA LEU A 336 5.75 6.73 19.16
C LEU A 336 4.92 5.65 19.88
N GLY A 337 5.11 4.37 19.56
CA GLY A 337 4.39 3.25 20.17
C GLY A 337 3.26 2.67 19.31
N GLY A 338 3.06 3.18 18.09
CA GLY A 338 2.12 2.61 17.11
C GLY A 338 0.63 2.94 17.33
N ILE A 339 0.31 3.71 18.37
CA ILE A 339 -1.02 4.24 18.64
C ILE A 339 -0.91 5.69 19.12
N SER A 340 -1.68 6.57 18.52
CA SER A 340 -1.73 8.00 18.86
C SER A 340 -3.08 8.60 18.49
N ALA A 341 -3.35 9.82 18.93
CA ALA A 341 -4.58 10.53 18.65
C ALA A 341 -4.35 12.04 18.55
N LEU A 342 -5.07 12.66 17.62
CA LEU A 342 -5.30 14.10 17.60
C LEU A 342 -6.56 14.41 18.40
N LEU A 343 -6.51 15.46 19.21
CA LEU A 343 -7.58 15.84 20.13
C LEU A 343 -8.37 17.05 19.61
N ARG A 344 -9.63 17.14 20.01
CA ARG A 344 -10.52 18.29 19.74
C ARG A 344 -10.26 19.45 20.71
N PHE A 345 -9.86 19.13 21.93
CA PHE A 345 -9.60 20.08 23.01
C PHE A 345 -8.53 19.50 23.96
N PRO A 346 -7.82 20.34 24.73
CA PRO A 346 -6.76 19.87 25.61
C PRO A 346 -7.34 19.10 26.80
N ILE A 347 -6.60 18.10 27.26
CA ILE A 347 -6.93 17.29 28.43
C ILE A 347 -5.80 17.42 29.45
N GLU A 348 -6.13 17.53 30.73
CA GLU A 348 -5.16 17.63 31.84
C GLU A 348 -4.62 16.27 32.27
#